data_AF-A0A1V2NSZ3-F1
#
_entry.id   AF-A0A1V2NSZ3-F1
#
_cell.length_a   1.000
_cell.length_b   1.000
_cell.length_c   1.000
_cell.angle_alpha   90.00
_cell.angle_beta   90.00
_cell.angle_gamma   90.00
#
_symmetry.space_group_name_H-M   'P 1'
#
loop_
_entity.id
_entity.type
_entity.pdbx_description
1 polymer ?
#
loop_
_entity_poly.entity_id
_entity_poly.type
_entity_poly.pdbx_seq_one_letter_code
_entity_poly.pdbx_strand_id
1 'polypeptide(L)'
;MVEQKKPGHRDRGRRRQLMSRVPDDQYAVYEAEAHKLGIPIGSYATMELAKLHKLPIPQYILDELKRAKERREAEAREAARDQIAGLDSLEGGRPLARSA
;
A
#
# COMPACT_ATOMS: atom_id res chain seq x y z
N MET A 1 -3.18 -27.18 -15.23
CA MET A 1 -2.94 -25.99 -14.39
C MET A 1 -3.51 -24.80 -15.12
N VAL A 2 -4.55 -24.15 -14.59
CA VAL A 2 -5.13 -22.96 -15.23
C VAL A 2 -4.23 -21.78 -14.89
N GLU A 3 -3.47 -21.30 -15.87
CA GLU A 3 -2.64 -20.11 -15.76
C GLU A 3 -3.56 -18.91 -15.51
N GLN A 4 -3.65 -18.48 -14.25
CA GLN A 4 -4.37 -17.28 -13.85
C GLN A 4 -3.66 -16.07 -14.51
N LYS A 5 -4.13 -15.64 -15.69
CA LYS A 5 -3.68 -14.38 -16.30
C LYS A 5 -3.87 -13.26 -15.28
N LYS A 6 -2.79 -12.57 -14.91
CA LYS A 6 -2.83 -11.40 -14.03
C LYS A 6 -3.93 -10.46 -14.55
N PRO A 7 -4.88 -10.02 -13.70
CA PRO A 7 -5.90 -9.07 -14.12
C PRO A 7 -5.25 -7.88 -14.80
N GLY A 8 -5.69 -7.56 -16.02
CA GLY A 8 -5.16 -6.42 -16.75
C GLY A 8 -5.28 -5.12 -15.95
N HIS A 9 -4.47 -4.13 -16.31
CA HIS A 9 -4.55 -2.81 -15.68
C HIS A 9 -5.98 -2.27 -15.84
N ARG A 10 -6.62 -1.89 -14.73
CA ARG A 10 -7.96 -1.27 -14.76
C ARG A 10 -7.96 -0.07 -15.70
N ASP A 11 -9.02 0.05 -16.50
CA ASP A 11 -9.29 1.25 -17.27
C ASP A 11 -9.40 2.44 -16.30
N ARG A 12 -8.64 3.50 -16.58
CA ARG A 12 -8.58 4.75 -15.79
C ARG A 12 -9.38 5.87 -16.44
N GLY A 13 -10.15 5.57 -17.49
CA GLY A 13 -10.96 6.51 -18.23
C GLY A 13 -10.17 7.33 -19.26
N ARG A 14 -10.87 8.24 -19.93
CA ARG A 14 -10.30 9.09 -20.98
C ARG A 14 -9.27 10.07 -20.38
N ARG A 15 -8.04 10.03 -20.88
CA ARG A 15 -6.92 10.86 -20.41
C ARG A 15 -5.96 11.16 -21.55
N ARG A 16 -5.24 12.27 -21.43
CA ARG A 16 -4.10 12.60 -22.29
C ARG A 16 -2.80 12.40 -21.52
N GLN A 17 -1.76 11.99 -22.23
CA GLN A 17 -0.43 11.85 -21.64
C GLN A 17 0.18 13.24 -21.42
N LEU A 18 0.75 13.44 -20.24
CA LEU A 18 1.62 14.57 -19.93
C LEU A 18 3.05 14.05 -19.83
N MET A 19 3.93 14.52 -20.72
CA MET A 19 5.36 14.18 -20.69
C MET A 19 6.09 15.24 -19.86
N SER A 20 6.68 14.84 -18.74
CA SER A 20 7.49 15.72 -17.89
C SER A 20 8.80 15.04 -17.51
N ARG A 21 9.87 15.82 -17.46
CA ARG A 21 11.15 15.42 -16.88
C ARG A 21 11.39 16.30 -15.65
N VAL A 22 11.78 15.68 -14.55
CA VAL A 22 12.10 16.37 -13.30
C VAL A 22 13.56 16.07 -12.94
N PRO A 23 14.23 16.95 -12.16
CA PRO A 23 15.53 16.63 -11.57
C PRO A 23 15.51 15.32 -10.77
N ASP A 24 16.63 14.59 -10.78
CA ASP A 24 16.71 13.25 -10.17
C ASP A 24 16.50 13.28 -8.66
N ASP A 25 17.02 14.32 -8.00
CA ASP A 25 16.83 14.55 -6.56
C ASP A 25 15.35 14.76 -6.20
N GLN A 26 14.61 15.48 -7.04
CA GLN A 26 13.17 15.67 -6.87
C GLN A 26 12.39 14.38 -7.14
N TYR A 27 12.79 13.61 -8.17
CA TYR A 27 12.15 12.33 -8.47
C TYR A 27 12.19 11.40 -7.25
N ALA A 28 13.36 11.28 -6.61
CA ALA A 28 13.53 10.44 -5.42
C ALA A 28 12.59 10.85 -4.28
N VAL A 29 12.40 12.15 -4.07
CA VAL A 29 11.44 12.66 -3.06
C VAL A 29 10.01 12.26 -3.43
N TYR A 30 9.59 12.47 -4.68
CA TYR A 30 8.24 12.13 -5.12
C TYR A 30 7.96 10.63 -5.07
N GLU A 31 8.96 9.81 -5.40
CA GLU A 31 8.88 8.36 -5.29
C GLU A 31 8.71 7.91 -3.83
N ALA A 32 9.49 8.49 -2.91
CA ALA A 32 9.39 8.18 -1.49
C ALA A 32 8.00 8.56 -0.92
N GLU A 33 7.45 9.71 -1.30
CA GLU A 33 6.11 10.13 -0.89
C GLU A 33 5.01 9.24 -1.48
N ALA A 34 5.13 8.87 -2.77
CA ALA A 34 4.22 7.92 -3.40
C ALA A 34 4.25 6.56 -2.69
N HIS A 35 5.44 6.09 -2.31
CA HIS A 35 5.63 4.84 -1.57
C HIS A 35 4.99 4.89 -0.18
N LYS A 36 5.16 5.98 0.58
CA LYS A 36 4.49 6.17 1.90
C LYS A 36 2.96 6.07 1.81
N LEU A 37 2.40 6.54 0.69
CA LEU A 37 0.97 6.45 0.41
C LEU A 37 0.55 5.09 -0.17
N GLY A 38 1.50 4.29 -0.64
CA GLY A 38 1.27 2.99 -1.27
C GLY A 38 0.61 3.09 -2.66
N ILE A 39 0.89 4.18 -3.39
CA ILE A 39 0.33 4.46 -4.72
C ILE A 39 1.44 4.64 -5.78
N PRO A 40 1.15 4.48 -7.08
CA PRO A 40 2.12 4.73 -8.14
C PRO A 40 2.56 6.20 -8.22
N ILE A 41 3.82 6.45 -8.60
CA ILE A 41 4.38 7.82 -8.71
C ILE A 41 3.58 8.72 -9.67
N GLY A 42 3.08 8.19 -10.78
CA GLY A 42 2.25 8.95 -11.72
C GLY A 42 0.90 9.37 -11.12
N SER A 43 0.33 8.52 -10.25
CA SER A 43 -0.89 8.84 -9.50
C SER A 43 -0.60 9.90 -8.43
N TYR A 44 0.54 9.80 -7.74
CA TYR A 44 0.99 10.82 -6.80
C TYR A 44 1.16 12.19 -7.48
N ALA A 45 1.89 12.27 -8.58
CA ALA A 45 2.09 13.52 -9.32
C ALA A 45 0.76 14.12 -9.80
N THR A 46 -0.15 13.30 -10.33
CA THR A 46 -1.47 13.77 -10.77
C THR A 46 -2.31 14.28 -9.60
N MET A 47 -2.23 13.63 -8.44
CA MET A 47 -2.93 14.05 -7.22
C MET A 47 -2.40 15.40 -6.71
N GLU A 48 -1.09 15.57 -6.62
CA GLU A 48 -0.49 16.82 -6.17
C GLU A 48 -0.79 17.99 -7.12
N LEU A 49 -0.76 17.75 -8.44
CA LEU A 49 -1.21 18.73 -9.42
C LEU A 49 -2.69 19.09 -9.25
N ALA A 50 -3.56 18.11 -9.01
CA ALA A 50 -4.98 18.38 -8.77
C ALA A 50 -5.19 19.23 -7.51
N LYS A 51 -4.50 18.90 -6.41
CA LYS A 51 -4.54 19.66 -5.15
C LYS A 51 -4.07 21.11 -5.35
N LEU A 52 -2.91 21.30 -5.99
CA LEU A 52 -2.34 22.62 -6.27
C LEU A 52 -3.31 23.52 -7.04
N HIS A 53 -4.00 22.95 -8.03
CA HIS A 53 -4.96 23.66 -8.86
C HIS A 53 -6.40 23.64 -8.32
N LYS A 54 -6.63 23.10 -7.11
CA LYS A 54 -7.97 22.95 -6.49
C LYS A 54 -8.96 22.20 -7.39
N LEU A 55 -8.46 21.24 -8.16
CA LEU A 55 -9.25 20.35 -9.00
C LEU A 55 -9.64 19.09 -8.22
N PRO A 56 -10.77 18.44 -8.56
CA PRO A 56 -11.12 17.17 -7.97
C PRO A 56 -10.06 16.11 -8.27
N ILE A 57 -9.68 15.34 -7.24
CA ILE A 57 -8.76 14.22 -7.40
C ILE A 57 -9.47 13.11 -8.21
N PRO A 58 -8.86 12.59 -9.28
CA PRO A 58 -9.43 11.51 -10.08
C PRO A 58 -9.82 10.27 -9.25
N GLN A 59 -11.00 9.70 -9.54
CA GLN A 59 -11.55 8.57 -8.78
C GLN A 59 -10.61 7.36 -8.72
N TYR A 60 -9.91 7.03 -9.81
CA TYR A 60 -8.98 5.90 -9.83
C TYR A 60 -7.84 6.04 -8.80
N ILE A 61 -7.45 7.28 -8.45
CA ILE A 61 -6.42 7.55 -7.44
C ILE A 61 -7.01 7.35 -6.03
N LEU A 62 -8.25 7.80 -5.81
CA LEU A 62 -8.97 7.56 -4.56
C LEU A 62 -9.13 6.05 -4.29
N ASP A 63 -9.42 5.28 -5.33
CA ASP A 63 -9.49 3.82 -5.25
C ASP A 63 -8.12 3.19 -4.92
N GLU A 64 -7.03 3.69 -5.53
CA GLU A 64 -5.66 3.24 -5.24
C GLU A 64 -5.27 3.52 -3.78
N LEU A 65 -5.60 4.72 -3.26
CA LEU A 65 -5.38 5.09 -1.86
C LEU A 65 -6.18 4.20 -0.91
N LYS A 66 -7.45 3.93 -1.21
CA LYS A 66 -8.30 3.04 -0.42
C LYS A 66 -7.69 1.65 -0.31
N ARG A 67 -7.27 1.08 -1.44
CA ARG A 67 -6.62 -0.24 -1.47
C ARG A 67 -5.30 -0.25 -0.73
N ALA A 68 -4.50 0.81 -0.85
CA ALA A 68 -3.24 0.93 -0.13
C ALA A 68 -3.46 1.00 1.39
N LYS A 69 -4.55 1.63 1.83
CA LYS A 69 -4.97 1.61 3.23
C LYS A 69 -5.42 0.21 3.67
N GLU A 70 -6.30 -0.43 2.90
CA GLU A 70 -6.79 -1.79 3.19
C GLU A 70 -5.65 -2.81 3.28
N ARG A 71 -4.65 -2.74 2.39
CA ARG A 71 -3.46 -3.61 2.45
C ARG A 71 -2.66 -3.41 3.74
N ARG A 72 -2.37 -2.15 4.09
CA ARG A 72 -1.65 -1.81 5.33
C ARG A 72 -2.40 -2.28 6.58
N GLU A 73 -3.72 -2.14 6.59
CA GLU A 73 -4.55 -2.63 7.69
C GLU A 73 -4.57 -4.17 7.76
N ALA A 74 -4.60 -4.85 6.62
CA ALA A 74 -4.53 -6.31 6.58
C ALA A 74 -3.18 -6.83 7.09
N GLU A 75 -2.07 -6.25 6.63
CA GLU A 75 -0.71 -6.57 7.08
C GLU A 75 -0.55 -6.31 8.58
N ALA A 76 -1.08 -5.20 9.10
CA ALA A 76 -1.07 -4.90 10.53
C ALA A 76 -1.88 -5.91 11.36
N ARG A 77 -3.04 -6.36 10.84
CA ARG A 77 -3.85 -7.40 11.49
C ARG A 77 -3.16 -8.75 11.52
N GLU A 78 -2.49 -9.11 10.42
CA GLU A 78 -1.70 -10.35 10.33
C GLU A 78 -0.52 -10.31 11.31
N ALA A 79 0.26 -9.22 11.31
CA ALA A 79 1.35 -9.04 12.25
C ALA A 79 0.90 -9.09 13.72
N ALA A 80 -0.26 -8.50 14.05
CA ALA A 80 -0.83 -8.58 15.39
C ALA A 80 -1.25 -10.02 15.75
N ARG A 81 -1.80 -10.78 14.80
CA ARG A 81 -2.16 -12.18 15.00
C ARG A 81 -0.93 -13.04 15.26
N ASP A 82 0.15 -12.85 14.50
CA ASP A 82 1.40 -13.58 14.67
C ASP A 82 2.07 -13.27 16.01
N GLN A 83 2.01 -12.01 16.47
CA GLN A 83 2.52 -11.62 17.79
C GLN A 83 1.75 -12.31 18.93
N ILE A 84 0.42 -12.41 18.83
CA ILE A 84 -0.41 -13.10 19.83
C ILE A 84 -0.10 -14.61 19.82
N ALA A 85 -0.02 -15.24 18.64
CA ALA A 85 0.32 -16.65 18.52
C ALA A 85 1.74 -16.96 19.06
N GLY A 86 2.68 -16.04 18.89
CA GLY A 86 4.03 -16.12 19.46
C GLY A 86 4.03 -16.02 20.99
N LEU A 87 3.12 -15.24 21.59
CA LEU A 87 2.98 -15.13 23.05
C LEU A 87 2.41 -16.42 23.68
N ASP A 88 1.34 -16.98 23.10
CA ASP A 88 0.73 -18.24 23.58
C ASP A 88 1.72 -19.41 23.57
N SER A 89 2.68 -19.39 22.62
CA SER A 89 3.73 -20.40 22.50
C SER A 89 4.75 -20.37 23.64
N LEU A 90 4.90 -19.23 24.33
CA LEU A 90 5.85 -19.05 25.44
C LEU A 90 5.24 -19.39 26.81
N GLU A 91 3.91 -19.29 26.98
CA GLU A 91 3.23 -19.62 28.24
C GLU A 91 2.95 -21.13 28.43
N GLY A 92 2.96 -21.93 27.36
CA GLY A 92 2.63 -23.37 27.39
C GLY A 92 3.71 -24.31 27.96
N GLY A 93 4.82 -23.80 28.49
CA GLY A 93 6.03 -24.58 28.81
C GLY A 93 6.48 -24.56 30.26
N ARG A 94 5.64 -24.99 31.22
CA ARG A 94 6.13 -25.42 32.55
C ARG A 94 5.56 -26.80 32.90
N PRO A 95 6.34 -27.90 32.80
CA PRO A 95 5.93 -29.13 33.44
C PRO A 95 5.87 -28.88 34.95
N LEU A 96 4.68 -29.00 35.53
CA LEU A 96 4.50 -29.05 36.98
C LEU A 96 5.32 -30.25 37.48
N ALA A 97 6.50 -29.97 38.01
CA ALA A 97 7.26 -30.94 38.77
C ALA A 97 6.39 -31.36 39.96
N ARG A 98 5.76 -32.54 39.85
CA ARG A 98 5.18 -33.23 40.99
C ARG A 98 6.34 -33.76 41.81
N SER A 99 6.76 -32.97 42.79
CA SER A 99 7.66 -33.40 43.86
C SER A 99 6.90 -34.30 44.83
N ALA A 100 7.43 -35.53 44.94
CA ALA A 100 7.48 -36.48 46.06
C ALA A 100 6.25 -36.66 46.97
#